data_AF-A0AAU2PY66-F1
#
_entry.id   AF-A0AAU2PY66-F1
#
_cell.length_a   1.000
_cell.length_b   1.000
_cell.length_c   1.000
_cell.angle_alpha   90.00
_cell.angle_beta   90.00
_cell.angle_gamma   90.00
#
_symmetry.space_group_name_H-M   'P 1'
#
loop_
_entity.id
_entity.type
_entity.pdbx_description
1 polymer ?
#
loop_
_entity_poly.entity_id
_entity_poly.type
_entity_poly.pdbx_seq_one_letter_code
_entity_poly.pdbx_strand_id
1 'polypeptide(L)'
;MRTDSALALAARLERADWVGSFDRTRSRVALMREFLRRSALWAGATGSTEWPFFDIAERIDPSARIDDESVKGVAERIGLQQPVVLNTVTWALNFAVLSDTAPVLPDLPSPFEPLVLMFERGGGFGLDGSGHIEVDMAAIARGTVEQARERAPLDLDGAGLDALDAG
;
A
#
# COMPACT_ATOMS: atom_id res chain seq x y z
N MET A 1 15.19 -6.20 -10.69
CA MET A 1 15.02 -7.67 -10.74
C MET A 1 13.58 -7.97 -11.11
N ARG A 2 13.32 -9.03 -11.86
CA ARG A 2 11.96 -9.50 -12.14
C ARG A 2 11.78 -10.82 -11.41
N THR A 3 10.79 -10.88 -10.52
CA THR A 3 10.41 -12.08 -9.80
C THR A 3 8.93 -12.35 -10.03
N ASP A 4 8.48 -13.59 -9.83
CA ASP A 4 7.11 -13.99 -10.14
C ASP A 4 6.10 -13.18 -9.33
N SER A 5 6.34 -12.97 -8.03
CA SER A 5 5.44 -12.18 -7.17
C SER A 5 5.38 -10.72 -7.59
N ALA A 6 6.52 -10.12 -7.96
CA ALA A 6 6.57 -8.74 -8.39
C ALA A 6 5.87 -8.51 -9.74
N LEU A 7 6.05 -9.43 -10.71
CA LEU A 7 5.36 -9.36 -12.00
C LEU A 7 3.86 -9.59 -11.87
N ALA A 8 3.44 -10.53 -11.01
CA ALA A 8 2.03 -10.75 -10.72
C ALA A 8 1.38 -9.50 -10.08
N LEU A 9 2.10 -8.85 -9.16
CA LEU A 9 1.64 -7.61 -8.54
C LEU A 9 1.58 -6.45 -9.54
N ALA A 10 2.57 -6.29 -10.40
CA ALA A 10 2.55 -5.28 -11.47
C ALA A 10 1.32 -5.45 -12.36
N ALA A 11 1.02 -6.70 -12.78
CA ALA A 11 -0.17 -7.00 -13.59
C ALA A 11 -1.51 -6.75 -12.86
N ARG A 12 -1.55 -6.80 -11.52
CA ARG A 12 -2.73 -6.34 -10.74
C ARG A 12 -2.87 -4.83 -10.81
N LEU A 13 -1.79 -4.10 -10.53
CA LEU A 13 -1.78 -2.64 -10.47
C LEU A 13 -2.01 -1.99 -11.84
N GLU A 14 -1.57 -2.60 -12.92
CA GLU A 14 -1.86 -2.14 -14.28
C GLU A 14 -3.35 -2.23 -14.65
N ARG A 15 -4.10 -3.13 -14.01
CA ARG A 15 -5.54 -3.33 -14.21
C ARG A 15 -6.40 -2.52 -13.25
N ALA A 16 -5.80 -1.86 -12.25
CA ALA A 16 -6.52 -1.02 -11.32
C ALA A 16 -7.17 0.17 -12.04
N ASP A 17 -8.37 0.55 -11.60
CA ASP A 17 -9.06 1.73 -12.11
C ASP A 17 -8.54 2.99 -11.40
N TRP A 18 -7.51 3.62 -11.95
CA TRP A 18 -6.89 4.81 -11.35
C TRP A 18 -7.73 6.08 -11.42
N VAL A 19 -8.85 6.10 -12.15
CA VAL A 19 -9.81 7.21 -12.13
C VAL A 19 -10.63 7.15 -10.85
N GLY A 20 -11.10 5.94 -10.51
CA GLY A 20 -11.85 5.66 -9.30
C GLY A 20 -13.29 6.19 -9.30
N SER A 21 -13.99 5.91 -8.20
CA SER A 21 -15.33 6.40 -7.89
C SER A 21 -15.48 6.55 -6.38
N PHE A 22 -16.52 7.28 -5.95
CA PHE A 22 -16.80 7.49 -4.52
C PHE A 22 -17.63 6.38 -3.89
N ASP A 23 -18.14 5.43 -4.69
CA ASP A 23 -19.03 4.36 -4.23
C ASP A 23 -18.34 3.40 -3.25
N ARG A 24 -16.99 3.40 -3.23
CA ARG A 24 -16.18 2.52 -2.39
C ARG A 24 -15.33 3.24 -1.34
N THR A 25 -15.71 4.48 -1.01
CA THR A 25 -14.93 5.34 -0.10
C THR A 25 -14.72 4.66 1.28
N ARG A 26 -15.73 3.98 1.82
CA ARG A 26 -15.66 3.42 3.19
C ARG A 26 -14.67 2.28 3.29
N SER A 27 -14.74 1.32 2.38
CA SER A 27 -13.77 0.22 2.30
C SER A 27 -12.37 0.73 2.00
N ARG A 28 -12.21 1.72 1.12
CA ARG A 28 -10.90 2.34 0.83
C ARG A 28 -10.28 3.04 2.04
N VAL A 29 -11.09 3.76 2.83
CA VAL A 29 -10.66 4.34 4.10
C VAL A 29 -10.25 3.24 5.10
N ALA A 30 -11.00 2.15 5.18
CA ALA A 30 -10.66 1.02 6.05
C ALA A 30 -9.33 0.36 5.63
N LEU A 31 -9.12 0.17 4.33
CA LEU A 31 -7.90 -0.38 3.76
C LEU A 31 -6.69 0.53 4.00
N MET A 32 -6.83 1.85 3.86
CA MET A 32 -5.76 2.80 4.24
C MET A 32 -5.42 2.69 5.73
N ARG A 33 -6.42 2.57 6.62
CA ARG A 33 -6.17 2.38 8.06
C ARG A 33 -5.47 1.07 8.37
N GLU A 34 -5.79 0.00 7.63
CA GLU A 34 -5.12 -1.29 7.74
C GLU A 34 -3.68 -1.22 7.21
N PHE A 35 -3.43 -0.50 6.11
CA PHE A 35 -2.07 -0.20 5.66
C PHE A 35 -1.26 0.52 6.75
N LEU A 36 -1.82 1.56 7.37
CA LEU A 36 -1.17 2.29 8.48
C LEU A 36 -0.80 1.35 9.65
N ARG A 37 -1.70 0.42 10.00
CA ARG A 37 -1.44 -0.58 11.05
C ARG A 37 -0.30 -1.50 10.64
N ARG A 38 -0.34 -2.08 9.44
CA ARG A 38 0.70 -3.03 8.99
C ARG A 38 2.05 -2.35 8.81
N SER A 39 2.10 -1.15 8.21
CA SER A 39 3.34 -0.39 8.09
C SER A 39 3.92 0.00 9.46
N ALA A 40 3.10 0.21 10.48
CA ALA A 40 3.56 0.47 11.84
C ALA A 40 4.22 -0.77 12.48
N LEU A 41 3.72 -1.97 12.19
CA LEU A 41 4.36 -3.23 12.62
C LEU A 41 5.73 -3.38 11.95
N TRP A 42 5.80 -3.15 10.64
CA TRP A 42 7.04 -3.24 9.87
C TRP A 42 8.07 -2.18 10.27
N ALA A 43 7.63 -0.95 10.56
CA ALA A 43 8.51 0.09 11.11
C ALA A 43 9.15 -0.36 12.44
N GLY A 44 8.41 -1.10 13.27
CA GLY A 44 8.94 -1.69 14.49
C GLY A 44 9.97 -2.79 14.24
N ALA A 45 9.64 -3.73 13.36
CA ALA A 45 10.52 -4.86 13.03
C ALA A 45 11.82 -4.42 12.34
N THR A 46 11.79 -3.31 11.59
CA THR A 46 12.95 -2.75 10.89
C THR A 46 13.66 -1.63 11.65
N GLY A 47 13.11 -1.17 12.78
CA GLY A 47 13.62 -0.01 13.51
C GLY A 47 13.49 1.33 12.75
N SER A 48 12.63 1.40 11.73
CA SER A 48 12.43 2.60 10.91
C SER A 48 11.63 3.67 11.65
N THR A 49 12.08 4.92 11.57
CA THR A 49 11.32 6.11 12.00
C THR A 49 10.48 6.72 10.88
N GLU A 50 10.65 6.24 9.65
CA GLU A 50 9.91 6.69 8.48
C GLU A 50 8.59 5.92 8.42
N TRP A 51 7.55 6.47 9.02
CA TRP A 51 6.21 5.88 8.99
C TRP A 51 5.18 6.94 8.55
N PRO A 52 4.19 6.58 7.69
CA PRO A 52 3.81 5.24 7.25
C PRO A 52 4.33 4.87 5.85
N PHE A 53 4.93 5.81 5.15
CA PHE A 53 5.30 5.73 3.75
C PHE A 53 6.82 5.57 3.66
N PHE A 54 7.29 4.35 3.51
CA PHE A 54 8.72 4.03 3.35
C PHE A 54 8.93 2.73 2.59
N ASP A 55 10.12 2.58 2.02
CA ASP A 55 10.54 1.36 1.34
C ASP A 55 11.01 0.31 2.36
N ILE A 56 10.14 -0.64 2.69
CA ILE A 56 10.46 -1.73 3.63
C ILE A 56 11.56 -2.64 3.06
N ALA A 57 11.57 -2.87 1.75
CA ALA A 57 12.60 -3.69 1.12
C ALA A 57 13.96 -3.03 1.22
N GLU A 58 14.05 -1.71 1.09
CA GLU A 58 15.31 -0.97 1.31
C GLU A 58 15.93 -1.22 2.67
N ARG A 59 15.08 -1.29 3.70
CA ARG A 59 15.53 -1.46 5.09
C ARG A 59 16.03 -2.87 5.38
N ILE A 60 15.62 -3.86 4.59
CA ILE A 60 15.94 -5.27 4.83
C ILE A 60 17.04 -5.74 3.86
N ASP A 61 16.85 -5.51 2.57
CA ASP A 61 17.81 -5.83 1.53
C ASP A 61 17.72 -4.77 0.41
N PRO A 62 18.64 -3.78 0.39
CA PRO A 62 18.66 -2.74 -0.64
C PRO A 62 18.80 -3.27 -2.09
N SER A 63 19.22 -4.53 -2.27
CA SER A 63 19.31 -5.15 -3.60
C SER A 63 17.97 -5.71 -4.09
N ALA A 64 16.98 -5.90 -3.21
CA ALA A 64 15.64 -6.33 -3.54
C ALA A 64 14.85 -5.18 -4.22
N ARG A 65 15.14 -5.01 -5.51
CA ARG A 65 14.58 -3.96 -6.36
C ARG A 65 13.91 -4.53 -7.58
N ILE A 66 12.69 -4.09 -7.86
CA ILE A 66 12.07 -4.31 -9.17
C ILE A 66 12.86 -3.53 -10.23
N ASP A 67 12.84 -3.98 -11.48
CA ASP A 67 13.46 -3.20 -12.57
C ASP A 67 12.61 -1.98 -12.97
N ASP A 68 13.28 -0.95 -13.49
CA ASP A 68 12.66 0.33 -13.87
C ASP A 68 11.59 0.20 -14.97
N GLU A 69 11.72 -0.78 -15.88
CA GLU A 69 10.75 -0.98 -16.96
C GLU A 69 9.41 -1.47 -16.41
N SER A 70 9.43 -2.38 -15.43
CA SER A 70 8.22 -2.82 -14.72
C SER A 70 7.57 -1.67 -13.94
N VAL A 71 8.36 -0.82 -13.26
CA VAL A 71 7.84 0.37 -12.56
C VAL A 71 7.19 1.34 -13.55
N LYS A 72 7.86 1.57 -14.69
CA LYS A 72 7.36 2.45 -15.75
C LYS A 72 6.02 1.96 -16.32
N GLY A 73 5.87 0.65 -16.56
CA GLY A 73 4.63 0.06 -17.05
C GLY A 73 3.43 0.36 -16.15
N VAL A 74 3.61 0.26 -14.83
CA VAL A 74 2.56 0.61 -13.86
C VAL A 74 2.38 2.14 -13.78
N ALA A 75 3.46 2.91 -13.78
CA ALA A 75 3.41 4.37 -13.67
C ALA A 75 2.61 5.03 -14.81
N GLU A 76 2.68 4.49 -16.03
CA GLU A 76 1.89 4.93 -17.18
C GLU A 76 0.38 4.78 -16.96
N ARG A 77 -0.04 3.86 -16.07
CA ARG A 77 -1.46 3.65 -15.71
C ARG A 77 -1.93 4.54 -14.57
N ILE A 78 -1.03 4.86 -13.63
CA ILE A 78 -1.34 5.70 -12.46
C ILE A 78 -1.80 7.10 -12.88
N GLY A 79 -1.26 7.66 -13.97
CA GLY A 79 -1.69 8.95 -14.50
C GLY A 79 -1.36 10.13 -13.57
N LEU A 80 -2.34 10.98 -13.26
CA LEU A 80 -2.14 12.26 -12.53
C LEU A 80 -2.22 12.13 -11.01
N GLN A 81 -2.12 10.93 -10.44
CA GLN A 81 -2.12 10.74 -9.00
C GLN A 81 -0.91 11.42 -8.34
N GLN A 82 -1.01 11.72 -7.04
CA GLN A 82 0.09 12.34 -6.30
C GLN A 82 1.35 11.43 -6.27
N PRO A 83 2.58 12.00 -6.22
CA PRO A 83 3.83 11.21 -6.23
C PRO A 83 3.92 10.13 -5.15
N VAL A 84 3.27 10.34 -4.00
CA VAL A 84 3.23 9.34 -2.91
C VAL A 84 2.59 8.01 -3.36
N VAL A 85 1.62 8.05 -4.27
CA VAL A 85 0.98 6.84 -4.83
C VAL A 85 2.02 6.03 -5.61
N LEU A 86 2.73 6.66 -6.55
CA LEU A 86 3.78 6.01 -7.32
C LEU A 86 4.91 5.46 -6.43
N ASN A 87 5.30 6.20 -5.39
CA ASN A 87 6.28 5.74 -4.42
C ASN A 87 5.79 4.46 -3.72
N THR A 88 4.56 4.45 -3.21
CA THR A 88 4.00 3.25 -2.54
C THR A 88 3.85 2.05 -3.47
N VAL A 89 3.51 2.29 -4.75
CA VAL A 89 3.49 1.23 -5.78
C VAL A 89 4.88 0.65 -6.00
N THR A 90 5.89 1.51 -6.17
CA THR A 90 7.28 1.08 -6.32
C THR A 90 7.76 0.27 -5.11
N TRP A 91 7.46 0.74 -3.89
CA TRP A 91 7.83 0.03 -2.67
C TRP A 91 7.11 -1.30 -2.51
N ALA A 92 5.85 -1.40 -2.93
CA ALA A 92 5.12 -2.66 -2.96
C ALA A 92 5.75 -3.68 -3.92
N LEU A 93 6.19 -3.23 -5.10
CA LEU A 93 6.92 -4.06 -6.06
C LEU A 93 8.30 -4.48 -5.53
N ASN A 94 9.04 -3.58 -4.89
CA ASN A 94 10.31 -3.91 -4.23
C ASN A 94 10.10 -4.94 -3.11
N PHE A 95 9.03 -4.80 -2.32
CA PHE A 95 8.69 -5.77 -1.28
C PHE A 95 8.29 -7.14 -1.85
N ALA A 96 7.63 -7.17 -3.02
CA ALA A 96 7.34 -8.43 -3.71
C ALA A 96 8.62 -9.13 -4.19
N VAL A 97 9.60 -8.37 -4.70
CA VAL A 97 10.95 -8.92 -5.00
C VAL A 97 11.59 -9.47 -3.74
N LEU A 98 11.59 -8.69 -2.65
CA LEU A 98 12.13 -9.11 -1.35
C LEU A 98 11.50 -10.43 -0.87
N SER A 99 10.18 -10.58 -1.04
CA SER A 99 9.46 -11.77 -0.58
C SER A 99 9.89 -13.05 -1.32
N ASP A 100 10.35 -12.92 -2.56
CA ASP A 100 10.83 -14.06 -3.35
C ASP A 100 12.32 -14.36 -3.10
N THR A 101 13.12 -13.34 -2.72
CA THR A 101 14.59 -13.46 -2.63
C THR A 101 15.12 -13.58 -1.21
N ALA A 102 14.39 -13.07 -0.21
CA ALA A 102 14.83 -13.10 1.17
C ALA A 102 14.62 -14.50 1.76
N PRO A 103 15.65 -15.11 2.37
CA PRO A 103 15.53 -16.46 2.92
C PRO A 103 14.63 -16.52 4.17
N VAL A 104 14.53 -15.42 4.92
CA VAL A 104 13.68 -15.28 6.11
C VAL A 104 13.21 -13.83 6.22
N LEU A 105 11.91 -13.64 6.40
CA LEU A 105 11.30 -12.35 6.75
C LEU A 105 10.65 -12.44 8.13
N PRO A 106 10.46 -11.29 8.82
CA PRO A 106 9.62 -11.24 10.02
C PRO A 106 8.25 -11.85 9.75
N ASP A 107 7.72 -12.62 10.72
CA ASP A 107 6.37 -13.18 10.67
C ASP A 107 5.33 -12.08 10.92
N LEU A 108 5.11 -11.26 9.88
CA LEU A 108 4.22 -10.13 9.86
C LEU A 108 3.33 -10.18 8.62
N PRO A 109 2.11 -9.62 8.68
CA PRO A 109 1.25 -9.56 7.51
C PRO A 109 1.89 -8.73 6.40
N SER A 110 1.59 -9.08 5.14
CA SER A 110 2.03 -8.30 3.97
C SER A 110 1.67 -6.82 4.14
N PRO A 111 2.65 -5.90 4.10
CA PRO A 111 2.44 -4.49 4.43
C PRO A 111 1.57 -3.79 3.41
N PHE A 112 1.78 -4.09 2.12
CA PHE A 112 1.18 -3.34 1.01
C PHE A 112 -0.13 -3.93 0.48
N GLU A 113 -0.50 -5.17 0.83
CA GLU A 113 -1.74 -5.77 0.33
C GLU A 113 -3.00 -4.90 0.55
N PRO A 114 -3.19 -4.21 1.70
CA PRO A 114 -4.31 -3.29 1.86
C PRO A 114 -4.31 -2.13 0.85
N LEU A 115 -3.14 -1.57 0.51
CA LEU A 115 -3.06 -0.53 -0.51
C LEU A 115 -3.33 -1.08 -1.91
N VAL A 116 -2.86 -2.28 -2.23
CA VAL A 116 -3.13 -2.92 -3.52
C VAL A 116 -4.64 -3.11 -3.70
N LEU A 117 -5.32 -3.66 -2.68
CA LEU A 117 -6.78 -3.78 -2.68
C LEU A 117 -7.47 -2.42 -2.75
N MET A 118 -6.92 -1.39 -2.10
CA MET A 118 -7.47 -0.04 -2.18
C MET A 118 -7.44 0.48 -3.62
N PHE A 119 -6.31 0.31 -4.33
CA PHE A 119 -6.17 0.69 -5.73
C PHE A 119 -7.06 -0.14 -6.66
N GLU A 120 -7.21 -1.44 -6.41
CA GLU A 120 -8.13 -2.31 -7.15
C GLU A 120 -9.61 -1.92 -6.94
N ARG A 121 -9.92 -1.23 -5.84
CA ARG A 121 -11.23 -0.62 -5.59
C ARG A 121 -11.37 0.80 -6.16
N GLY A 122 -10.38 1.24 -6.91
CA GLY A 122 -10.36 2.46 -7.69
C GLY A 122 -9.56 3.58 -7.03
N GLY A 123 -9.07 4.53 -7.84
CA GLY A 123 -8.44 5.77 -7.41
C GLY A 123 -7.10 5.61 -6.65
N GLY A 124 -6.58 6.75 -6.20
CA GLY A 124 -5.37 6.83 -5.36
C GLY A 124 -5.66 7.40 -3.98
N PHE A 125 -4.66 8.07 -3.41
CA PHE A 125 -4.81 8.86 -2.20
C PHE A 125 -3.89 10.08 -2.30
N GLY A 126 -4.15 11.09 -1.47
CA GLY A 126 -3.35 12.30 -1.38
C GLY A 126 -2.83 12.54 0.03
N LEU A 127 -1.90 13.48 0.13
CA LEU A 127 -1.56 14.13 1.38
C LEU A 127 -1.98 15.59 1.28
N ASP A 128 -2.67 16.10 2.29
CA ASP A 128 -2.97 17.51 2.39
C ASP A 128 -1.76 18.29 2.96
N GLY A 129 -1.82 19.63 2.92
CA GLY A 129 -0.76 20.49 3.43
C GLY A 129 -0.53 20.40 4.96
N SER A 130 -1.43 19.71 5.67
CA SER A 130 -1.33 19.48 7.12
C SER A 130 -0.84 18.06 7.47
N GLY A 131 -0.62 17.20 6.46
CA GLY A 131 -0.17 15.83 6.61
C GLY A 131 -1.29 14.82 6.88
N HIS A 132 -2.56 15.18 6.68
CA HIS A 132 -3.65 14.21 6.63
C HIS A 132 -3.59 13.41 5.33
N ILE A 133 -4.04 12.17 5.41
CA ILE A 133 -4.19 11.30 4.24
C ILE A 133 -5.59 11.48 3.70
N GLU A 134 -5.70 11.94 2.46
CA GLU A 134 -6.96 12.11 1.77
C GLU A 134 -7.27 10.88 0.94
N VAL A 135 -8.40 10.24 1.22
CA VAL A 135 -8.96 9.17 0.41
C VAL A 135 -10.32 9.66 -0.08
N ASP A 136 -10.40 9.97 -1.37
CA ASP A 136 -11.56 10.61 -1.96
C ASP A 136 -11.91 11.93 -1.23
N MET A 137 -13.11 12.03 -0.64
CA MET A 137 -13.54 13.18 0.17
C MET A 137 -13.30 13.01 1.67
N ALA A 138 -12.66 11.91 2.09
CA ALA A 138 -12.41 11.60 3.49
C ALA A 138 -10.98 11.95 3.90
N ALA A 139 -10.84 12.72 4.97
CA ALA A 139 -9.55 12.98 5.61
C ALA A 139 -9.29 11.96 6.74
N ILE A 140 -8.12 11.32 6.69
CA ILE A 140 -7.67 10.35 7.68
C ILE A 140 -6.50 10.95 8.44
N ALA A 141 -6.67 11.10 9.75
CA ALA A 141 -5.56 11.44 10.63
C ALA A 141 -4.57 10.27 10.66
N ARG A 142 -3.31 10.57 10.36
CA ARG A 142 -2.22 9.60 10.42
C ARG A 142 -2.14 8.97 11.82
N GLY A 143 -2.12 9.80 12.87
CA GLY A 143 -1.93 9.35 14.26
C GLY A 143 -0.46 9.03 14.57
N THR A 144 -0.24 8.25 15.63
CA THR A 144 1.10 7.74 15.99
C THR A 144 1.28 6.27 15.59
N VAL A 145 2.53 5.80 15.60
CA VAL A 145 2.88 4.39 15.33
C VAL A 145 2.19 3.46 16.34
N GLU A 146 2.16 3.84 17.63
CA GLU A 146 1.55 3.08 18.71
C GLU A 146 0.04 2.94 18.49
N GLN A 147 -0.64 4.07 18.23
CA GLN A 147 -2.06 4.08 17.93
C GLN A 147 -2.41 3.24 16.70
N ALA A 148 -1.56 3.27 15.67
CA ALA A 148 -1.77 2.46 14.48
C ALA A 148 -1.66 0.97 14.79
N ARG A 149 -0.66 0.53 15.58
CA ARG A 149 -0.47 -0.88 15.97
C ARG A 149 -1.61 -1.45 16.81
N GLU A 150 -2.22 -0.62 17.66
CA GLU A 150 -3.33 -1.03 18.54
C GLU A 150 -4.66 -1.20 17.81
N ARG A 151 -4.78 -0.75 16.55
CA ARG A 151 -6.02 -0.93 15.78
C ARG A 151 -6.31 -2.41 15.57
N ALA A 152 -7.60 -2.76 15.64
CA ALA A 152 -8.06 -4.10 15.28
C ALA A 152 -7.71 -4.39 13.80
N PRO A 153 -7.18 -5.58 13.48
CA PRO A 153 -6.95 -5.98 12.10
C PRO A 153 -8.24 -5.96 11.28
N LEU A 154 -8.15 -5.45 10.05
CA LEU A 154 -9.20 -5.56 9.06
C LEU A 154 -9.11 -6.91 8.33
N ASP A 155 -10.23 -7.61 8.20
CA ASP A 155 -10.35 -8.73 7.25
C ASP A 155 -10.38 -8.18 5.82
N LEU A 156 -9.55 -8.76 4.94
CA LEU A 156 -9.38 -8.30 3.57
C LEU A 156 -10.30 -9.04 2.58
N ASP A 157 -11.26 -9.80 3.09
CA ASP A 157 -12.22 -10.52 2.27
C ASP A 157 -13.11 -9.55 1.46
N GLY A 158 -13.41 -9.93 0.21
CA GLY A 158 -14.17 -9.07 -0.69
C GLY A 158 -15.59 -8.76 -0.19
N ALA A 159 -16.25 -9.72 0.46
CA ALA A 159 -17.63 -9.55 0.91
C ALA A 159 -17.72 -8.59 2.10
N GLY A 160 -16.78 -8.65 3.04
CA GLY A 160 -16.64 -7.71 4.14
C GLY A 160 -16.36 -6.29 3.66
N LEU A 161 -15.45 -6.14 2.69
CA LEU A 161 -15.17 -4.84 2.07
C LEU A 161 -16.40 -4.28 1.33
N ASP A 162 -17.14 -5.11 0.60
CA ASP A 162 -18.36 -4.69 -0.09
C ASP A 162 -19.48 -4.33 0.90
N ALA A 163 -19.58 -5.05 2.02
CA ALA A 163 -20.54 -4.72 3.07
C ALA A 163 -20.26 -3.35 3.73
N LEU A 164 -18.99 -2.95 3.85
CA LEU A 164 -18.64 -1.61 4.33
C LEU A 164 -19.16 -0.51 3.42
N ASP A 165 -19.22 -0.75 2.11
CA ASP A 165 -19.65 0.25 1.13
C ASP A 165 -21.17 0.33 0.98
N ALA A 166 -21.90 -0.72 1.34
CA ALA A 166 -23.36 -0.76 1.29
C ALA A 166 -24.07 0.02 2.43
N GLY A 167 -23.33 0.49 3.44
CA GLY A 167 -23.85 1.28 4.57
C GLY A 167 -24.14 2.73 4.24
#